data_AF-A0A703YI08-F1
#
_entry.id   AF-A0A703YI08-F1
#
_cell.length_a   1.000
_cell.length_b   1.000
_cell.length_c   1.000
_cell.angle_alpha   90.00
_cell.angle_beta   90.00
_cell.angle_gamma   90.00
#
_symmetry.space_group_name_H-M   'P 1'
#
loop_
_entity.id
_entity.type
_entity.pdbx_description
1 polymer ?
#
loop_
_entity_poly.entity_id
_entity_poly.type
_entity_poly.pdbx_seq_one_letter_code
_entity_poly.pdbx_strand_id
1 'polypeptide(L)' 'MSEKTEQPTEKKLRDGRKEGQVVKSIEITSLFQLIALYLYFHFFTEKMILILIESI' A
#
# COMPACT_ATOMS: atom_id res chain seq x y z
N MET A 1 -18.88 16.22 -20.13
CA MET A 1 -18.55 16.22 -18.69
C MET A 1 -17.92 17.57 -18.38
N SER A 2 -18.66 18.47 -17.72
CA SER A 2 -18.10 19.77 -17.34
C SER A 2 -17.21 19.54 -16.13
N GLU A 3 -15.91 19.58 -16.33
CA GLU A 3 -14.92 19.53 -15.25
C GLU A 3 -15.15 20.78 -14.39
N LYS A 4 -15.75 20.60 -13.20
CA LYS A 4 -16.01 21.72 -12.30
C LYS A 4 -14.67 22.20 -11.76
N THR A 5 -14.18 23.31 -12.29
CA THR A 5 -12.92 23.98 -11.92
C THR A 5 -13.00 24.73 -10.58
N GLU A 6 -14.10 24.60 -9.86
CA GLU A 6 -14.30 25.20 -8.54
C GLU A 6 -13.61 24.36 -7.47
N GLN A 7 -12.93 25.02 -6.53
CA GLN A 7 -12.37 24.35 -5.37
C GLN A 7 -13.48 23.62 -4.58
N PRO A 8 -13.21 22.40 -4.09
CA PRO A 8 -14.21 21.63 -3.37
C PRO A 8 -14.66 22.38 -2.11
N THR A 9 -15.97 22.60 -2.00
CA THR A 9 -16.60 23.23 -0.83
C THR A 9 -16.33 22.41 0.43
N GLU A 10 -16.32 23.03 1.60
CA GLU A 10 -16.13 22.36 2.90
C GLU A 10 -17.05 21.15 3.12
N LYS A 11 -18.30 21.22 2.63
CA LYS A 11 -19.25 20.11 2.66
C LYS A 11 -18.70 18.87 1.92
N LYS A 12 -18.18 19.06 0.69
CA LYS A 12 -17.59 17.96 -0.10
C LYS A 12 -16.34 17.38 0.57
N LEU A 13 -15.49 18.24 1.15
CA LEU A 13 -14.30 17.79 1.88
C LEU A 13 -14.62 16.97 3.12
N ARG A 14 -15.71 17.32 3.84
CA ARG A 14 -16.19 16.54 4.99
C ARG A 14 -16.81 15.22 4.56
N ASP A 15 -17.61 15.23 3.50
CA ASP A 15 -18.27 14.02 3.01
C ASP A 15 -17.23 13.02 2.46
N GLY A 16 -16.22 13.47 1.72
CA GLY A 16 -15.11 12.61 1.28
C GLY A 16 -14.32 11.98 2.43
N ARG A 17 -14.11 12.70 3.55
CA ARG A 17 -13.52 12.12 4.77
C ARG A 17 -14.39 11.04 5.40
N LYS A 18 -15.72 11.25 5.45
CA LYS A 18 -16.68 10.27 5.99
C LYS A 18 -16.77 9.02 5.14
N GLU A 19 -16.67 9.18 3.82
CA GLU A 19 -16.65 8.09 2.85
C GLU A 19 -15.30 7.34 2.82
N GLY A 20 -14.31 7.78 3.61
CA GLY A 20 -13.00 7.14 3.64
C GLY A 20 -12.15 7.42 2.41
N GLN A 21 -12.50 8.43 1.61
CA GLN A 21 -11.70 8.91 0.46
C GLN A 21 -10.43 9.66 0.90
N VAL A 22 -9.83 9.24 2.00
CA VAL A 22 -8.59 9.80 2.52
C VAL A 22 -7.64 8.66 2.77
N VAL A 23 -6.53 8.66 2.01
CA VAL A 23 -5.45 7.72 2.20
C VAL A 23 -4.94 7.84 3.63
N LYS A 24 -4.96 6.72 4.35
CA LYS A 24 -4.45 6.64 5.71
C LYS A 24 -2.96 6.26 5.67
N SER A 25 -2.18 6.79 6.60
CA SER A 25 -0.75 6.48 6.71
C SER A 25 -0.47 4.98 6.83
N ILE A 26 -1.38 4.23 7.47
CA ILE A 26 -1.27 2.77 7.58
C ILE A 26 -1.29 2.07 6.21
N GLU A 27 -2.04 2.57 5.24
CA GLU A 27 -2.15 1.96 3.90
C GLU A 27 -0.83 2.05 3.15
N ILE A 28 -0.12 3.17 3.31
CA ILE A 28 1.20 3.39 2.72
C ILE A 28 2.21 2.43 3.36
N THR A 29 2.26 2.36 4.70
CA THR A 29 3.16 1.43 5.39
C THR A 29 2.88 -0.02 5.01
N SER A 30 1.60 -0.42 4.96
CA SER A 30 1.22 -1.78 4.55
C SER A 30 1.62 -2.09 3.11
N LEU A 31 1.50 -1.14 2.19
CA LEU A 31 1.97 -1.29 0.82
C LEU A 31 3.49 -1.51 0.78
N PHE A 32 4.27 -0.71 1.51
CA PHE A 32 5.71 -0.88 1.59
C PHE A 32 6.10 -2.21 2.23
N GLN A 33 5.39 -2.68 3.25
CA GLN A 33 5.61 -4.00 3.85
C GLN A 33 5.36 -5.12 2.85
N LEU A 34 4.29 -5.03 2.06
CA LEU A 34 3.98 -6.04 1.04
C LEU A 34 5.05 -6.08 -0.05
N ILE A 35 5.50 -4.91 -0.53
CA ILE A 35 6.58 -4.81 -1.51
C ILE A 35 7.87 -5.36 -0.94
N ALA A 36 8.24 -4.98 0.29
CA ALA A 36 9.45 -5.47 0.94
C ALA A 36 9.44 -6.99 1.11
N LEU A 37 8.29 -7.56 1.50
CA LEU A 37 8.12 -9.01 1.63
C LEU A 37 8.29 -9.71 0.28
N TYR A 38 7.65 -9.19 -0.77
CA TYR A 38 7.78 -9.72 -2.12
C TYR A 38 9.24 -9.70 -2.59
N LEU A 39 9.93 -8.57 -2.45
CA LEU A 39 11.32 -8.43 -2.87
C LEU A 39 12.24 -9.35 -2.06
N TYR A 40 12.00 -9.49 -0.75
CA TYR A 40 12.76 -10.40 0.10
C TYR A 40 12.68 -11.83 -0.42
N PHE A 41 11.47 -12.36 -0.67
CA PHE A 41 11.37 -13.70 -1.23
C PHE A 41 11.94 -13.77 -2.64
N HIS A 42 11.64 -12.81 -3.52
CA HIS A 42 12.11 -12.82 -4.90
C HIS A 42 13.64 -12.93 -5.01
N PHE A 43 14.40 -12.22 -4.18
CA PHE A 43 15.86 -12.24 -4.24
C PHE A 43 16.51 -13.34 -3.38
N PHE A 44 15.89 -13.73 -2.26
CA PHE A 44 16.51 -14.63 -1.29
C PHE A 44 15.99 -16.06 -1.33
N THR A 45 14.96 -16.37 -2.12
CA THR A 45 14.35 -17.72 -2.20
C THR A 45 15.37 -18.82 -2.47
N GLU A 46 16.31 -18.64 -3.40
CA GLU A 46 17.31 -19.68 -3.71
C GLU A 46 18.19 -20.00 -2.50
N LYS A 47 18.72 -18.97 -1.83
CA LYS A 47 19.53 -19.16 -0.62
C LYS A 47 18.73 -19.75 0.53
N MET A 48 17.49 -19.31 0.71
CA MET A 48 16.59 -19.82 1.74
C MET A 48 16.27 -21.31 1.55
N ILE A 49 16.04 -21.75 0.31
CA ILE A 49 15.79 -23.15 -0.01
C ILE A 49 17.03 -24.01 0.25
N LEU A 50 18.21 -23.54 -0.15
CA LEU A 50 19.47 -24.27 0.09
C LEU A 50 19.73 -24.44 1.60
N ILE A 51 19.61 -23.36 2.38
CA ILE A 51 19.77 -23.40 3.84
C ILE A 51 18.75 -24.36 4.48
N LEU A 52 17.50 -24.35 4.01
CA LEU A 52 16.46 -25.24 4.52
C LEU A 52 16.78 -26.71 4.25
N ILE A 53 17.29 -27.03 3.06
CA ILE A 53 17.69 -28.40 2.70
C ILE A 53 18.89 -28.86 3.53
N GLU A 54 19.88 -27.99 3.74
CA GLU A 54 21.05 -28.31 4.58
C GLU A 54 20.69 -28.49 6.06
N SER A 55 19.57 -27.94 6.51
CA SER A 55 19.11 -28.02 7.90
C SER A 55 18.29 -29.29 8.20
N ILE A 56 17.95 -30.11 7.20
CA ILE A 56 17.20 -31.37 7.34
C ILE A 56 18.19 -32.54 7.40
#